data_AF-A0A968X275-F1
#
_entry.id   AF-A0A968X275-F1
#
_cell.length_a   1.000
_cell.length_b   1.000
_cell.length_c   1.000
_cell.angle_alpha   90.00
_cell.angle_beta   90.00
_cell.angle_gamma   90.00
#
_symmetry.space_group_name_H-M   'P 1'
#
loop_
_entity.id
_entity.type
_entity.pdbx_description
1 polymer ?
#
loop_
_entity_poly.entity_id
_entity_poly.type
_entity_poly.pdbx_seq_one_letter_code
_entity_poly.pdbx_strand_id
1 'polypeptide(L)'
;MDQEADVTDVYAFVSPDISSTVTLIANWIPFEDPTGGPNFWHFDDTTRYYIKVDRDGDAIEDISWEWTFSPLTIKNPNTFLYNTLPIRNITDTQFNIVQTYTVTEITGPTAMTSSVRSVILANKLQPPNNVGPRSLPNYDVVAQQAIYTSTNGYPIFTGQRDDPFFVDIGSIFDLGSLRPFNNLHLLNPPPTAPGIDSVGGYNIHATEIQVPKTAWRQRVAASAPTPSA
;
A
#
# COMPACT_ATOMS: atom_id res chain seq x y z
N MET A 1 2.78 -15.46 -11.26
CA MET A 1 2.53 -14.15 -10.64
C MET A 1 3.86 -13.61 -10.20
N ASP A 2 4.12 -12.34 -10.45
CA ASP A 2 5.25 -11.67 -9.83
C ASP A 2 4.90 -11.47 -8.35
N GLN A 3 5.77 -11.97 -7.47
CA GLN A 3 5.52 -11.98 -6.02
C GLN A 3 5.51 -10.54 -5.47
N GLU A 4 6.31 -9.67 -6.06
CA GLU A 4 6.45 -8.26 -5.63
C GLU A 4 5.28 -7.40 -6.13
N ALA A 5 4.43 -7.94 -7.00
CA ALA A 5 3.24 -7.30 -7.56
C ALA A 5 1.92 -7.94 -7.09
N ASP A 6 1.97 -8.83 -6.11
CA ASP A 6 0.78 -9.51 -5.59
C ASP A 6 -0.11 -8.52 -4.81
N VAL A 7 -1.32 -8.27 -5.30
CA VAL A 7 -2.30 -7.38 -4.66
C VAL A 7 -3.01 -8.16 -3.56
N THR A 8 -2.94 -7.67 -2.33
CA THR A 8 -3.71 -8.27 -1.22
C THR A 8 -5.07 -7.61 -1.10
N ASP A 9 -5.10 -6.29 -0.86
CA ASP A 9 -6.32 -5.55 -0.56
C ASP A 9 -6.30 -4.12 -1.11
N VAL A 10 -7.49 -3.54 -1.28
CA VAL A 10 -7.69 -2.13 -1.61
C VAL A 10 -8.71 -1.51 -0.66
N TYR A 11 -8.39 -0.36 -0.07
CA TYR A 11 -9.25 0.39 0.84
C TYR A 11 -9.53 1.79 0.28
N ALA A 12 -10.78 2.23 0.43
CA ALA A 12 -11.20 3.58 0.11
C ALA A 12 -12.22 4.07 1.14
N PHE A 13 -11.90 5.15 1.85
CA PHE A 13 -12.77 5.69 2.89
C PHE A 13 -12.62 7.20 3.05
N VAL A 14 -13.67 7.86 3.54
CA VAL A 14 -13.58 9.26 3.95
C VAL A 14 -12.61 9.36 5.11
N SER A 15 -11.59 10.19 4.96
CA SER A 15 -10.51 10.27 5.94
C SER A 15 -11.05 10.76 7.30
N PRO A 16 -10.74 10.05 8.41
CA PRO A 16 -11.26 10.40 9.73
C PRO A 16 -10.63 11.67 10.31
N ASP A 17 -9.41 11.98 9.90
CA ASP A 17 -8.62 13.16 10.27
C ASP A 17 -9.03 14.41 9.47
N ILE A 18 -9.34 14.24 8.18
CA ILE A 18 -9.75 15.33 7.28
C ILE A 18 -11.00 14.91 6.50
N SER A 19 -12.19 15.22 7.01
CA SER A 19 -13.46 14.73 6.44
C SER A 19 -13.78 15.22 5.02
N SER A 20 -13.04 16.21 4.49
CA SER A 20 -13.13 16.69 3.10
C SER A 20 -12.29 15.89 2.11
N THR A 21 -11.50 14.92 2.57
CA THR A 21 -10.66 14.05 1.74
C THR A 21 -11.15 12.60 1.75
N VAL A 22 -10.56 11.79 0.88
CA VAL A 22 -10.69 10.34 0.80
C VAL A 22 -9.28 9.76 0.88
N THR A 23 -9.08 8.79 1.76
CA THR A 23 -7.86 7.99 1.81
C THR A 23 -8.03 6.76 0.92
N LEU A 24 -7.06 6.55 0.04
CA LEU A 24 -6.93 5.38 -0.82
C LEU A 24 -5.68 4.60 -0.40
N ILE A 25 -5.83 3.30 -0.26
CA ILE A 25 -4.74 2.38 0.12
C ILE A 25 -4.81 1.19 -0.81
N ALA A 26 -3.68 0.79 -1.37
CA ALA A 26 -3.50 -0.54 -1.96
C ALA A 26 -2.35 -1.25 -1.24
N ASN A 27 -2.61 -2.48 -0.83
CA ASN A 27 -1.65 -3.35 -0.16
C ASN A 27 -1.12 -4.38 -1.15
N TRP A 28 0.15 -4.69 -0.98
CA TRP A 28 0.95 -5.51 -1.87
C TRP A 28 1.81 -6.45 -1.04
N ILE A 29 2.18 -7.59 -1.62
CA ILE A 29 3.13 -8.54 -1.03
C ILE A 29 2.62 -9.09 0.32
N PRO A 30 1.85 -10.19 0.33
CA PRO A 30 1.34 -10.76 1.57
C PRO A 30 2.44 -11.45 2.40
N PHE A 31 2.17 -11.64 3.69
CA PHE A 31 2.97 -12.48 4.60
C PHE A 31 4.44 -12.08 4.72
N GLU A 32 4.71 -10.78 4.82
CA GLU A 32 6.07 -10.29 5.01
C GLU A 32 6.58 -10.57 6.43
N ASP A 33 7.35 -11.64 6.58
CA ASP A 33 8.01 -11.96 7.84
C ASP A 33 9.01 -10.84 8.20
N PRO A 34 8.83 -10.15 9.35
CA PRO A 34 9.75 -9.10 9.80
C PRO A 34 11.20 -9.60 9.93
N THR A 35 11.40 -10.89 10.19
CA THR A 35 12.70 -11.51 10.47
C THR A 35 13.36 -12.16 9.25
N GLY A 36 12.75 -12.07 8.06
CA GLY A 36 13.13 -12.80 6.83
C GLY A 36 14.47 -12.46 6.16
N GLY A 37 15.40 -11.79 6.85
CA GLY A 37 16.73 -11.45 6.30
C GLY A 37 17.54 -12.68 5.88
N PRO A 38 18.56 -12.54 5.00
CA PRO A 38 19.14 -11.29 4.51
C PRO A 38 18.43 -10.68 3.28
N ASN A 39 17.32 -11.28 2.84
CA ASN A 39 16.48 -10.70 1.78
C ASN A 39 15.41 -9.84 2.45
N PHE A 40 15.41 -8.54 2.15
CA PHE A 40 14.47 -7.60 2.74
C PHE A 40 13.38 -7.28 1.71
N TRP A 41 12.13 -7.27 2.16
CA TRP A 41 10.96 -6.94 1.34
C TRP A 41 11.11 -5.57 0.68
N HIS A 42 10.71 -5.47 -0.58
CA HIS A 42 10.78 -4.26 -1.39
C HIS A 42 9.79 -4.39 -2.54
N PHE A 43 9.47 -3.27 -3.20
CA PHE A 43 8.71 -3.30 -4.43
C PHE A 43 9.64 -3.58 -5.62
N ASP A 44 9.08 -4.19 -6.67
CA ASP A 44 9.77 -4.41 -7.94
C ASP A 44 10.03 -3.06 -8.64
N ASP A 45 11.27 -2.87 -9.10
CA ASP A 45 11.72 -1.66 -9.81
C ASP A 45 11.35 -1.66 -11.31
N THR A 46 10.77 -2.75 -11.81
CA THR A 46 10.28 -2.90 -13.18
C THR A 46 8.76 -2.88 -13.29
N THR A 47 8.05 -3.03 -12.17
CA THR A 47 6.59 -3.01 -12.10
C THR A 47 6.04 -1.61 -11.87
N ARG A 48 4.82 -1.39 -12.36
CA ARG A 48 4.04 -0.17 -12.12
C ARG A 48 2.83 -0.50 -11.27
N TYR A 49 2.68 0.20 -10.17
CA TYR A 49 1.63 -0.02 -9.19
C TYR A 49 0.60 1.08 -9.32
N TYR A 50 -0.68 0.71 -9.45
CA TYR A 50 -1.74 1.67 -9.74
C TYR A 50 -2.86 1.61 -8.71
N ILE A 51 -3.36 2.78 -8.35
CA ILE A 51 -4.74 2.94 -7.90
C ILE A 51 -5.48 3.66 -9.03
N LYS A 52 -6.50 3.00 -9.59
CA LYS A 52 -7.32 3.51 -10.68
C LYS A 52 -8.72 3.84 -10.20
N VAL A 53 -9.25 4.97 -10.64
CA VAL A 53 -10.57 5.44 -10.25
C VAL A 53 -11.36 5.81 -11.51
N ASP A 54 -12.48 5.13 -11.68
CA ASP A 54 -13.59 5.49 -12.56
C ASP A 54 -14.59 6.32 -11.74
N ARG A 55 -14.95 7.52 -12.22
CA ARG A 55 -15.88 8.43 -11.52
C ARG A 55 -17.22 8.56 -12.23
N ASP A 56 -17.41 7.89 -13.37
CA ASP A 56 -18.62 8.02 -14.19
C ASP A 56 -19.32 6.71 -14.54
N GLY A 57 -18.69 5.60 -14.20
CA GLY A 57 -19.25 4.26 -14.30
C GLY A 57 -19.16 3.67 -15.71
N ASP A 58 -18.34 4.23 -16.60
CA ASP A 58 -18.09 3.68 -17.93
C ASP A 58 -17.08 2.51 -17.92
N ALA A 59 -16.56 2.15 -16.75
CA ALA A 59 -15.53 1.13 -16.51
C ALA A 59 -14.17 1.46 -17.14
N ILE A 60 -13.92 2.73 -17.46
CA ILE A 60 -12.64 3.28 -17.88
C ILE A 60 -12.17 4.25 -16.79
N GLU A 61 -10.92 4.12 -16.35
CA GLU A 61 -10.43 5.02 -15.33
C GLU A 61 -10.30 6.47 -15.83
N ASP A 62 -10.79 7.40 -15.02
CA ASP A 62 -10.69 8.84 -15.23
C ASP A 62 -9.41 9.42 -14.65
N ILE A 63 -8.96 8.83 -13.54
CA ILE A 63 -7.77 9.25 -12.81
C ILE A 63 -7.06 8.02 -12.29
N SER A 64 -5.74 8.06 -12.31
CA SER A 64 -4.89 7.03 -11.72
C SER A 64 -3.71 7.65 -11.01
N TRP A 65 -3.29 7.02 -9.93
CA TRP A 65 -2.00 7.30 -9.30
C TRP A 65 -1.09 6.10 -9.55
N GLU A 66 0.05 6.36 -10.17
CA GLU A 66 1.07 5.39 -10.54
C GLU A 66 2.27 5.55 -9.62
N TRP A 67 2.62 4.49 -8.89
CA TRP A 67 3.87 4.37 -8.15
C TRP A 67 4.89 3.60 -9.01
N THR A 68 6.09 4.16 -9.11
CA THR A 68 7.27 3.49 -9.67
C THR A 68 8.41 3.57 -8.70
N PHE A 69 9.25 2.54 -8.69
CA PHE A 69 10.31 2.37 -7.71
C PHE A 69 11.68 2.38 -8.38
N SER A 70 12.68 2.89 -7.66
CA SER A 70 14.07 2.76 -8.07
C SER A 70 14.59 1.35 -7.78
N PRO A 71 15.68 0.92 -8.43
CA PRO A 71 16.44 -0.22 -7.94
C PRO A 71 16.83 -0.04 -6.48
N LEU A 72 16.92 -1.16 -5.75
CA LEU A 72 17.47 -1.18 -4.40
C LEU A 72 18.91 -0.64 -4.41
N THR A 73 19.18 0.27 -3.48
CA THR A 73 20.51 0.82 -3.26
C THR A 73 21.10 0.23 -1.98
N ILE A 74 22.22 -0.47 -2.11
CA ILE A 74 23.03 -0.96 -0.99
C ILE A 74 24.17 0.04 -0.77
N LYS A 75 24.09 0.84 0.30
CA LYS A 75 25.07 1.91 0.59
C LYS A 75 26.44 1.37 0.98
N ASN A 76 26.49 0.24 1.69
CA ASN A 76 27.69 -0.44 2.14
C ASN A 76 27.63 -1.92 1.72
N PRO A 77 28.25 -2.29 0.59
CA PRO A 77 28.25 -3.66 0.08
C PRO A 77 29.13 -4.62 0.90
N ASN A 78 29.90 -4.12 1.87
CA ASN A 78 30.75 -4.96 2.73
C ASN A 78 29.98 -5.63 3.88
N THR A 79 28.66 -5.45 3.94
CA THR A 79 27.80 -6.10 4.94
C THR A 79 26.47 -6.49 4.31
N PHE A 80 25.92 -7.62 4.76
CA PHE A 80 24.57 -8.07 4.42
C PHE A 80 23.50 -7.45 5.33
N LEU A 81 23.89 -6.71 6.36
CA LEU A 81 22.96 -6.14 7.33
C LEU A 81 22.13 -5.03 6.69
N TYR A 82 20.83 -5.01 7.00
CA TYR A 82 19.90 -3.96 6.61
C TYR A 82 20.33 -2.58 7.11
N ASN A 83 20.97 -2.56 8.27
CA ASN A 83 21.49 -1.38 8.91
C ASN A 83 22.67 -1.74 9.82
N THR A 84 23.64 -0.84 9.96
CA THR A 84 24.85 -1.08 10.76
C THR A 84 24.71 -0.60 12.21
N LEU A 85 23.73 0.26 12.49
CA LEU A 85 23.36 0.80 13.80
C LEU A 85 21.84 1.05 13.85
N PRO A 86 21.23 1.29 15.03
CA PRO A 86 19.81 1.59 15.12
C PRO A 86 19.42 2.82 14.27
N ILE A 87 18.37 2.71 13.46
CA ILE A 87 17.81 3.78 12.65
C ILE A 87 16.85 4.61 13.51
N ARG A 88 17.04 5.93 13.52
CA ARG A 88 16.18 6.91 14.20
C ARG A 88 15.61 7.95 13.25
N ASN A 89 16.24 8.14 12.09
CA ASN A 89 15.73 8.99 11.02
C ASN A 89 15.81 8.26 9.68
N ILE A 90 14.88 8.56 8.79
CA ILE A 90 14.82 7.93 7.46
C ILE A 90 16.06 8.24 6.59
N THR A 91 16.74 9.36 6.88
CA THR A 91 17.97 9.79 6.19
C THR A 91 19.25 9.34 6.87
N ASP A 92 19.16 8.53 7.93
CA ASP A 92 20.33 8.05 8.67
C ASP A 92 21.30 7.29 7.75
N THR A 93 22.59 7.55 7.91
CA THR A 93 23.63 6.95 7.05
C THR A 93 23.78 5.44 7.30
N GLN A 94 23.44 4.97 8.50
CA GLN A 94 23.45 3.55 8.83
C GLN A 94 22.31 2.74 8.20
N PHE A 95 21.29 3.38 7.61
CA PHE A 95 20.24 2.69 6.86
C PHE A 95 20.82 2.22 5.52
N ASN A 96 21.16 0.93 5.40
CA ASN A 96 22.04 0.41 4.36
C ASN A 96 21.31 0.09 3.05
N ILE A 97 20.15 -0.55 3.13
CA ILE A 97 19.39 -1.04 1.97
C ILE A 97 18.16 -0.16 1.81
N VAL A 98 18.18 0.73 0.83
CA VAL A 98 17.14 1.74 0.63
C VAL A 98 16.56 1.65 -0.77
N GLN A 99 15.29 2.00 -0.90
CA GLN A 99 14.61 2.19 -2.18
C GLN A 99 13.86 3.51 -2.14
N THR A 100 13.73 4.13 -3.32
CA THR A 100 12.96 5.35 -3.49
C THR A 100 11.81 5.12 -4.46
N TYR A 101 10.81 5.99 -4.38
CA TYR A 101 9.65 5.92 -5.25
C TYR A 101 9.24 7.29 -5.80
N THR A 102 8.50 7.26 -6.90
CA THR A 102 7.89 8.40 -7.56
C THR A 102 6.40 8.12 -7.76
N VAL A 103 5.56 9.14 -7.54
CA VAL A 103 4.11 9.07 -7.77
C VAL A 103 3.74 10.01 -8.91
N THR A 104 3.08 9.43 -9.92
CA THR A 104 2.55 10.16 -11.08
C THR A 104 1.02 10.13 -11.04
N GLU A 105 0.39 11.30 -11.04
CA GLU A 105 -1.04 11.43 -11.28
C GLU A 105 -1.29 11.42 -12.79
N ILE A 106 -2.25 10.61 -13.22
CA ILE A 106 -2.62 10.40 -14.62
C ILE A 106 -4.10 10.76 -14.74
N THR A 107 -4.44 11.76 -15.55
CA THR A 107 -5.83 12.14 -15.84
C THR A 107 -6.21 11.68 -17.25
N GLY A 108 -7.36 11.01 -17.37
CA GLY A 108 -7.80 10.28 -18.55
C GLY A 108 -7.35 8.80 -18.53
N PRO A 109 -7.76 8.01 -19.54
CA PRO A 109 -7.49 6.57 -19.56
C PRO A 109 -5.98 6.28 -19.56
N THR A 110 -5.50 5.49 -18.60
CA THR A 110 -4.06 5.32 -18.31
C THR A 110 -3.28 4.80 -19.50
N ALA A 111 -3.90 3.90 -20.27
CA ALA A 111 -3.29 3.25 -21.43
C ALA A 111 -3.24 4.15 -22.68
N MET A 112 -3.92 5.30 -22.67
CA MET A 112 -4.04 6.17 -23.84
C MET A 112 -2.99 7.27 -23.83
N THR A 113 -2.50 7.62 -25.03
CA THR A 113 -1.57 8.75 -25.25
C THR A 113 -2.22 10.12 -25.01
N SER A 114 -3.54 10.17 -24.97
CA SER A 114 -4.31 11.37 -24.62
C SER A 114 -4.32 11.66 -23.11
N SER A 115 -3.86 10.73 -22.27
CA SER A 115 -3.78 10.97 -20.83
C SER A 115 -2.75 12.06 -20.49
N VAL A 116 -3.08 12.88 -19.50
CA VAL A 116 -2.17 13.88 -18.94
C VAL A 116 -1.46 13.26 -17.75
N ARG A 117 -0.12 13.26 -17.76
CA ARG A 117 0.71 12.69 -16.69
C ARG A 117 1.46 13.80 -15.96
N SER A 118 1.34 13.84 -14.64
CA SER A 118 1.99 14.81 -13.76
C SER A 118 2.70 14.10 -12.62
N VAL A 119 4.01 14.25 -12.51
CA VAL A 119 4.76 13.74 -11.35
C VAL A 119 4.42 14.63 -10.16
N ILE A 120 3.68 14.08 -9.19
CA ILE A 120 3.22 14.81 -8.00
C ILE A 120 4.12 14.58 -6.78
N LEU A 121 4.96 13.55 -6.82
CA LEU A 121 5.97 13.26 -5.80
C LEU A 121 7.14 12.51 -6.46
N ALA A 122 8.38 12.96 -6.25
CA ALA A 122 9.54 12.36 -6.91
C ALA A 122 10.63 11.95 -5.93
N ASN A 123 11.23 10.78 -6.17
CA ASN A 123 12.44 10.27 -5.51
C ASN A 123 12.38 10.34 -3.98
N LYS A 124 11.29 9.85 -3.39
CA LYS A 124 11.11 9.81 -1.93
C LYS A 124 11.52 8.48 -1.34
N LEU A 125 12.14 8.51 -0.16
CA LEU A 125 12.53 7.29 0.56
C LEU A 125 11.32 6.62 1.17
N GLN A 126 11.29 5.30 1.13
CA GLN A 126 10.37 4.53 1.95
C GLN A 126 10.89 4.46 3.38
N PRO A 127 10.02 4.25 4.39
CA PRO A 127 10.52 3.91 5.70
C PRO A 127 11.28 2.57 5.63
N PRO A 128 12.17 2.30 6.59
CA PRO A 128 12.78 0.99 6.71
C PRO A 128 11.72 -0.10 6.96
N ASN A 129 12.02 -1.35 6.61
CA ASN A 129 11.25 -2.51 7.04
C ASN A 129 11.45 -2.73 8.54
N ASN A 130 10.43 -3.15 9.27
CA ASN A 130 10.48 -3.39 10.70
C ASN A 130 11.21 -4.70 11.04
N VAL A 131 12.52 -4.75 10.80
CA VAL A 131 13.35 -5.94 11.00
C VAL A 131 13.64 -6.27 12.48
N GLY A 132 13.03 -5.52 13.40
CA GLY A 132 13.07 -5.77 14.83
C GLY A 132 13.65 -4.63 15.68
N PRO A 133 13.47 -4.73 17.02
CA PRO A 133 13.64 -3.60 17.94
C PRO A 133 15.08 -3.11 18.12
N ARG A 134 16.09 -3.92 17.77
CA ARG A 134 17.50 -3.46 17.77
C ARG A 134 17.78 -2.50 16.62
N SER A 135 17.18 -2.73 15.46
CA SER A 135 17.33 -1.88 14.28
C SER A 135 16.40 -0.67 14.36
N LEU A 136 15.15 -0.88 14.78
CA LEU A 136 14.09 0.12 14.82
C LEU A 136 13.44 0.15 16.21
N PRO A 137 14.08 0.77 17.21
CA PRO A 137 13.54 0.82 18.56
C PRO A 137 12.24 1.62 18.66
N ASN A 138 11.99 2.55 17.73
CA ASN A 138 10.75 3.32 17.63
C ASN A 138 10.32 3.38 16.16
N TYR A 139 9.78 2.29 15.63
CA TYR A 139 9.41 2.17 14.21
C TYR A 139 8.49 3.31 13.76
N ASP A 140 7.40 3.57 14.50
CA ASP A 140 6.38 4.54 14.11
C ASP A 140 6.94 5.96 13.94
N VAL A 141 7.92 6.35 14.75
CA VAL A 141 8.58 7.66 14.65
C VAL A 141 9.37 7.78 13.35
N VAL A 142 10.01 6.69 12.90
CA VAL A 142 10.73 6.67 11.62
C VAL A 142 9.75 6.60 10.46
N ALA A 143 8.69 5.78 10.58
CA ALA A 143 7.67 5.62 9.56
C ALA A 143 6.90 6.92 9.28
N GLN A 144 6.59 7.71 10.30
CA GLN A 144 5.93 9.02 10.15
C GLN A 144 6.78 10.02 9.35
N GLN A 145 8.11 9.91 9.37
CA GLN A 145 9.00 10.76 8.56
C GLN A 145 8.90 10.46 7.05
N ALA A 146 8.32 9.30 6.69
CA ALA A 146 8.08 8.89 5.30
C ALA A 146 6.69 9.32 4.79
N ILE A 147 5.95 10.13 5.55
CA ILE A 147 4.72 10.77 5.05
C ILE A 147 5.14 12.06 4.34
N TYR A 148 4.99 12.07 3.02
CA TYR A 148 5.37 13.21 2.20
C TYR A 148 4.16 13.93 1.65
N THR A 149 4.27 15.25 1.52
CA THR A 149 3.27 16.06 0.83
C THR A 149 3.60 16.16 -0.66
N SER A 150 2.64 15.82 -1.51
CA SER A 150 2.73 15.96 -2.97
C SER A 150 2.72 17.43 -3.41
N THR A 151 3.04 17.71 -4.67
CA THR A 151 2.93 19.06 -5.26
C THR A 151 1.50 19.60 -5.25
N ASN A 152 0.50 18.72 -5.19
CA ASN A 152 -0.93 19.07 -5.06
C ASN A 152 -1.39 19.19 -3.60
N GLY A 153 -0.49 19.02 -2.62
CA GLY A 153 -0.81 19.11 -1.20
C GLY A 153 -1.32 17.80 -0.57
N TYR A 154 -1.25 16.68 -1.27
CA TYR A 154 -1.77 15.39 -0.80
C TYR A 154 -0.72 14.68 0.06
N PRO A 155 -1.04 14.23 1.29
CA PRO A 155 -0.14 13.36 2.01
C PRO A 155 -0.14 11.97 1.34
N ILE A 156 1.07 11.44 1.16
CA ILE A 156 1.37 10.16 0.55
C ILE A 156 2.29 9.40 1.50
N PHE A 157 1.97 8.14 1.72
CA PHE A 157 2.85 7.20 2.42
C PHE A 157 3.08 5.98 1.53
N THR A 158 4.28 5.40 1.55
CA THR A 158 4.57 4.16 0.83
C THR A 158 5.64 3.36 1.58
N GLY A 159 5.36 2.09 1.88
CA GLY A 159 6.27 1.21 2.61
C GLY A 159 5.55 0.17 3.46
N GLN A 160 6.33 -0.59 4.24
CA GLN A 160 5.82 -1.69 5.04
C GLN A 160 4.84 -1.26 6.14
N ARG A 161 3.77 -2.03 6.36
CA ARG A 161 2.79 -1.91 7.45
C ARG A 161 2.35 -3.27 7.94
N ASP A 162 1.96 -3.35 9.21
CA ASP A 162 1.28 -4.54 9.75
C ASP A 162 0.04 -4.86 8.90
N ASP A 163 -0.22 -6.14 8.64
CA ASP A 163 -1.40 -6.54 7.86
C ASP A 163 -2.67 -6.12 8.61
N PRO A 164 -3.54 -5.26 8.02
CA PRO A 164 -4.72 -4.75 8.72
C PRO A 164 -5.84 -5.79 8.84
N PHE A 165 -5.72 -6.94 8.17
CA PHE A 165 -6.75 -7.96 8.18
C PHE A 165 -6.64 -8.85 9.43
N PHE A 166 -7.79 -9.33 9.91
CA PHE A 166 -7.85 -10.38 10.93
C PHE A 166 -8.59 -11.55 10.34
N VAL A 167 -7.86 -12.61 10.02
CA VAL A 167 -8.43 -13.75 9.32
C VAL A 167 -7.81 -15.06 9.71
N ASP A 168 -8.67 -16.06 9.86
CA ASP A 168 -8.28 -17.44 10.06
C ASP A 168 -8.20 -18.18 8.73
N ILE A 169 -7.12 -17.94 7.98
CA ILE A 169 -6.93 -18.47 6.62
C ILE A 169 -6.89 -19.99 6.65
N GLY A 170 -6.18 -20.58 7.61
CA GLY A 170 -6.12 -22.03 7.78
C GLY A 170 -7.50 -22.64 8.02
N SER A 171 -8.36 -21.97 8.78
CA SER A 171 -9.74 -22.40 9.01
C SER A 171 -10.64 -22.21 7.80
N ILE A 172 -10.57 -21.06 7.12
CA ILE A 172 -11.47 -20.74 6.02
C ILE A 172 -11.19 -21.61 4.78
N PHE A 173 -9.92 -21.87 4.48
CA PHE A 173 -9.53 -22.65 3.31
C PHE A 173 -9.35 -24.15 3.61
N ASP A 174 -9.33 -24.55 4.88
CA ASP A 174 -9.59 -25.95 5.27
C ASP A 174 -11.12 -26.18 5.37
N LEU A 175 -11.75 -26.16 4.20
CA LEU A 175 -13.18 -26.46 3.98
C LEU A 175 -14.16 -25.55 4.75
N GLY A 176 -13.77 -24.34 5.14
CA GLY A 176 -14.64 -23.46 5.92
C GLY A 176 -14.88 -23.98 7.33
N SER A 177 -13.93 -24.71 7.91
CA SER A 177 -13.95 -25.21 9.29
C SER A 177 -13.78 -24.06 10.28
N LEU A 178 -14.71 -23.11 10.31
CA LEU A 178 -14.74 -21.93 11.16
C LEU A 178 -14.59 -22.34 12.63
N ARG A 179 -13.41 -22.15 13.23
CA ARG A 179 -13.07 -22.72 14.54
C ARG A 179 -14.11 -22.48 15.64
N PRO A 180 -14.72 -21.28 15.77
CA PRO A 180 -15.76 -21.05 16.77
C PRO A 180 -17.08 -21.80 16.50
N PHE A 181 -17.31 -22.21 15.26
CA PHE A 181 -18.52 -22.89 14.78
C PHE A 181 -18.26 -24.32 14.32
N ASN A 182 -17.11 -24.92 14.67
CA ASN A 182 -16.78 -26.29 14.27
C ASN A 182 -17.92 -27.25 14.64
N ASN A 183 -18.57 -27.12 15.79
CA ASN A 183 -19.71 -27.96 16.17
C ASN A 183 -20.89 -27.97 15.17
N LEU A 184 -20.97 -27.01 14.26
CA LEU A 184 -21.99 -26.92 13.20
C LEU A 184 -21.52 -27.49 11.85
N HIS A 185 -20.24 -27.83 11.72
CA HIS A 185 -19.66 -28.28 10.46
C HIS A 185 -19.93 -29.77 10.21
N LEU A 186 -20.33 -30.11 8.98
CA LEU A 186 -20.84 -31.44 8.60
C LEU A 186 -19.80 -32.56 8.74
N LEU A 187 -18.55 -32.25 8.41
CA LEU A 187 -17.45 -33.22 8.41
C LEU A 187 -16.79 -33.20 9.78
N ASN A 188 -17.10 -34.19 10.62
CA ASN A 188 -16.63 -34.41 12.00
C ASN A 188 -15.39 -33.58 12.37
N PRO A 189 -15.60 -32.31 12.76
CA PRO A 189 -14.54 -31.32 12.82
C PRO A 189 -13.84 -31.42 14.18
N PRO A 190 -12.63 -30.84 14.32
CA PRO A 190 -12.03 -30.66 15.63
C PRO A 190 -12.98 -29.93 16.60
N PRO A 191 -12.77 -30.01 17.92
CA PRO A 191 -13.55 -29.22 18.87
C PRO A 191 -13.58 -27.73 18.53
N THR A 192 -14.61 -27.03 18.99
CA THR A 192 -14.69 -25.56 18.86
C THR A 192 -13.47 -24.91 19.53
N ALA A 193 -12.87 -23.96 18.83
CA ALA A 193 -11.71 -23.21 19.31
C ALA A 193 -11.84 -21.72 18.92
N PRO A 194 -11.10 -20.82 19.57
CA PRO A 194 -10.98 -19.45 19.09
C PRO A 194 -10.45 -19.41 17.65
N GLY A 195 -10.85 -18.39 16.89
CA GLY A 195 -10.20 -18.08 15.62
C GLY A 195 -8.73 -17.71 15.84
N ILE A 196 -7.90 -18.02 14.86
CA ILE A 196 -6.47 -17.66 14.86
C ILE A 196 -6.28 -16.57 13.83
N ASP A 197 -5.58 -15.50 14.22
CA ASP A 197 -5.08 -14.51 13.28
C ASP A 197 -3.91 -15.12 12.49
N SER A 198 -4.17 -15.48 11.24
CA SER A 198 -3.17 -16.12 10.39
C SER A 198 -2.17 -15.13 9.81
N VAL A 199 -2.50 -13.84 9.80
CA VAL A 199 -1.62 -12.76 9.29
C VAL A 199 -1.00 -11.94 10.41
N GLY A 200 -1.49 -12.09 11.65
CA GLY A 200 -0.92 -11.45 12.83
C GLY A 200 0.59 -11.68 12.96
N GLY A 201 1.35 -10.58 13.02
CA GLY A 201 2.81 -10.58 13.10
C GLY A 201 3.52 -10.60 11.74
N TYR A 202 2.78 -10.65 10.63
CA TYR A 202 3.27 -10.42 9.28
C TYR A 202 2.91 -9.01 8.82
N ASN A 203 3.70 -8.50 7.86
CA ASN A 203 3.45 -7.21 7.25
C ASN A 203 3.00 -7.37 5.79
N ILE A 204 2.67 -6.23 5.20
CA ILE A 204 2.47 -5.98 3.78
C ILE A 204 3.24 -4.72 3.39
N HIS A 205 3.39 -4.48 2.09
CA HIS A 205 3.77 -3.18 1.55
C HIS A 205 2.53 -2.38 1.15
N ALA A 206 2.41 -1.14 1.63
CA ALA A 206 1.27 -0.27 1.32
C ALA A 206 1.69 0.88 0.39
N THR A 207 0.80 1.25 -0.54
CA THR A 207 0.79 2.53 -1.25
C THR A 207 -0.44 3.31 -0.84
N GLU A 208 -0.24 4.47 -0.21
CA GLU A 208 -1.32 5.28 0.39
C GLU A 208 -1.31 6.70 -0.16
N ILE A 209 -2.51 7.24 -0.46
CA ILE A 209 -2.69 8.64 -0.83
C ILE A 209 -4.01 9.17 -0.26
N GLN A 210 -3.97 10.38 0.29
CA GLN A 210 -5.17 11.09 0.73
C GLN A 210 -5.47 12.25 -0.23
N VAL A 211 -6.60 12.18 -0.94
CA VAL A 211 -6.98 13.13 -1.98
C VAL A 211 -8.27 13.87 -1.62
N PRO A 212 -8.48 15.12 -2.06
CA PRO A 212 -9.71 15.84 -1.78
C PRO A 212 -10.90 15.17 -2.46
N LYS A 213 -12.07 15.19 -1.82
CA LYS A 213 -13.33 14.70 -2.42
C LYS A 213 -13.67 15.39 -3.75
N THR A 214 -13.17 16.60 -3.97
CA THR A 214 -13.33 17.30 -5.26
C THR A 214 -12.58 16.62 -6.40
N ALA A 215 -11.52 15.85 -6.13
CA ALA A 215 -10.88 15.00 -7.14
C ALA A 215 -11.82 13.89 -7.65
N TRP A 216 -12.93 13.62 -6.96
CA TRP A 216 -13.93 12.61 -7.33
C TRP A 216 -15.15 13.18 -8.03
N ARG A 217 -15.38 14.50 -7.99
CA ARG A 217 -16.60 15.08 -8.54
C ARG A 217 -16.44 15.30 -10.03
N GLN A 218 -17.23 14.61 -10.84
CA GLN A 218 -17.47 15.01 -12.23
C GLN A 218 -17.92 16.48 -12.26
N ARG A 219 -17.36 17.26 -13.19
CA ARG A 219 -18.11 18.37 -13.76
C ARG A 219 -19.19 17.73 -14.62
N VAL A 220 -20.37 17.50 -14.05
CA VAL A 220 -21.53 17.16 -14.87
C VAL A 220 -21.69 18.33 -15.84
N ALA A 221 -21.38 18.13 -17.12
CA ALA A 221 -21.71 19.11 -18.14
C ALA A 221 -23.23 19.28 -18.06
N ALA A 222 -23.69 20.48 -17.67
CA ALA A 222 -25.10 20.79 -17.66
C ALA A 222 -25.66 20.46 -19.04
N SER A 223 -26.49 19.43 -19.15
CA SER A 223 -27.23 19.15 -20.37
C SER A 223 -28.07 20.37 -20.67
N ALA A 224 -27.72 21.09 -21.74
CA ALA A 224 -28.52 22.23 -22.18
C ALA A 224 -29.96 21.75 -22.42
N PRO A 225 -30.98 22.46 -21.92
CA PRO A 225 -32.36 22.08 -22.14
C PRO A 225 -32.62 22.07 -23.65
N THR A 226 -33.10 20.94 -24.16
CA THR A 226 -33.52 20.79 -25.55
C THR A 226 -34.70 21.75 -25.77
N PRO A 227 -34.64 22.69 -26.74
CA PRO A 227 -35.79 23.53 -27.03
C PRO A 227 -36.92 22.64 -27.56
N SER A 228 -38.07 22.66 -26.89
CA SER A 228 -39.29 22.06 -27.42
C SER A 228 -39.67 22.76 -28.72
N ALA A 229 -39.85 21.97 -29.78
CA ALA A 229 -40.46 22.40 -31.04
C ALA A 229 -41.96 22.62 -30.90
#